data_AF-A0A8H7T8G5-F1
#
_entry.id   AF-A0A8H7T8G5-F1
#
_cell.length_a   1.000
_cell.length_b   1.000
_cell.length_c   1.000
_cell.angle_alpha   90.00
_cell.angle_beta   90.00
_cell.angle_gamma   90.00
#
_symmetry.space_group_name_H-M   'P 1'
#
loop_
_entity.id
_entity.type
_entity.pdbx_description
1 polymer ?
#
loop_
_entity_poly.entity_id
_entity_poly.type
_entity_poly.pdbx_seq_one_letter_code
_entity_poly.pdbx_strand_id
1 'polypeptide(L)'
;MRGMKESASDDVGASDTVMRARQTESIESDSVGLDGVQLSEYEVVGLADDDVQFSEYTNDVDQADDDVRFDEYIDDIDDVDLDILELDVAHQLVDDLTWALLATDAPDWYINPTFKVVFPERSVYDSIAACSPLTLCPNLYDVLTSSEPPSIEFFKSLPEIDGKMWAIYCVTLEKTGHKPELYIGSGTEAEYGVILRFRTYQPGNYLLPLLVRDAFRQGYQMTHFGLLCWIPLPTPGLVPRVRARFLSLEAIFASVFHAMRKAKSDRYYEHVLLWERDAVEWEPLCTHSPLNEKIIGNLDLTEEELEIIAALRVKKRVKTTKEWREAQRNKDIDAFRLQDRIKKNAWAAKNRDKVNKIAGKVRTKAKEERRFRCDVCDEDLQSQHALDKHLATQSHADRVNGIEKQEMTQYSKNRKAVRDAALASGVHRCNTCSKTFNTDWALNRHKATPSHLRKEEAQASQ
;
A
#
# COMPACT_ATOMS: atom_id res chain seq x y z
N MET A 1 60.21 27.76 -53.39
CA MET A 1 60.22 28.72 -54.52
C MET A 1 58.80 29.20 -54.77
N ARG A 2 58.68 30.45 -55.25
CA ARG A 2 57.52 31.35 -55.27
C ARG A 2 56.23 30.84 -55.94
N GLY A 3 55.11 31.46 -55.53
CA GLY A 3 53.86 31.63 -56.29
C GLY A 3 52.65 31.08 -55.51
N MET A 4 51.54 31.77 -55.28
CA MET A 4 50.95 32.97 -55.88
C MET A 4 50.15 33.74 -54.82
N LYS A 5 50.12 35.06 -54.96
CA LYS A 5 49.17 35.97 -54.32
C LYS A 5 47.94 36.07 -55.23
N GLU A 6 46.75 36.08 -54.63
CA GLU A 6 45.65 36.95 -55.07
C GLU A 6 44.74 37.25 -53.87
N SER A 7 44.19 38.45 -53.90
CA SER A 7 43.62 39.22 -52.80
C SER A 7 42.26 39.78 -53.20
N ALA A 8 41.55 40.36 -52.22
CA ALA A 8 40.30 41.14 -52.30
C ALA A 8 39.01 40.30 -52.28
N SER A 9 37.94 40.65 -51.59
CA SER A 9 37.63 41.82 -50.74
C SER A 9 36.28 41.58 -50.06
N ASP A 10 36.17 42.03 -48.82
CA ASP A 10 35.06 42.77 -48.20
C ASP A 10 33.64 42.60 -48.77
N ASP A 11 32.70 42.15 -47.93
CA ASP A 11 31.49 42.95 -47.74
C ASP A 11 30.82 42.73 -46.38
N VAL A 12 30.31 43.85 -45.85
CA VAL A 12 29.67 44.07 -44.57
C VAL A 12 28.16 43.95 -44.76
N GLY A 13 27.45 43.25 -43.87
CA GLY A 13 25.98 43.17 -43.93
C GLY A 13 25.37 42.81 -42.59
N ALA A 14 25.13 43.83 -41.78
CA ALA A 14 24.41 43.75 -40.51
C ALA A 14 22.89 43.60 -40.70
N SER A 15 22.26 42.99 -39.69
CA SER A 15 20.90 43.23 -39.18
C SER A 15 19.74 43.30 -40.17
N ASP A 16 18.81 42.34 -40.09
CA ASP A 16 17.49 42.72 -39.57
C ASP A 16 16.68 41.55 -39.00
N THR A 17 16.22 41.80 -37.78
CA THR A 17 15.38 40.93 -36.96
C THR A 17 13.93 41.20 -37.33
N VAL A 18 13.32 40.30 -38.10
CA VAL A 18 11.86 40.34 -38.32
C VAL A 18 11.17 39.45 -37.30
N MET A 19 10.62 40.09 -36.27
CA MET A 19 9.59 39.55 -35.40
C MET A 19 8.39 39.07 -36.24
N ARG A 20 8.15 37.75 -36.26
CA ARG A 20 6.85 37.20 -36.67
C ARG A 20 5.97 37.04 -35.43
N ALA A 21 5.05 37.97 -35.27
CA ALA A 21 3.89 37.84 -34.39
C ALA A 21 3.04 36.65 -34.87
N ARG A 22 2.85 35.65 -33.99
CA ARG A 22 1.79 34.65 -34.16
C ARG A 22 0.48 35.29 -33.71
N GLN A 23 -0.41 35.50 -34.68
CA GLN A 23 -1.81 35.79 -34.43
C GLN A 23 -2.44 34.59 -33.71
N THR A 24 -3.03 34.85 -32.55
CA THR A 24 -3.98 33.97 -31.89
C THR A 24 -5.33 34.14 -32.56
N GLU A 25 -5.70 33.20 -33.42
CA GLU A 25 -7.08 33.08 -33.89
C GLU A 25 -7.92 32.46 -32.77
N SER A 26 -8.92 33.25 -32.36
CA SER A 26 -10.03 32.87 -31.51
C SER A 26 -10.87 31.79 -32.18
N ILE A 27 -10.87 30.59 -31.62
CA ILE A 27 -11.84 29.55 -31.97
C ILE A 27 -13.15 29.89 -31.26
N GLU A 28 -14.15 30.25 -32.05
CA GLU A 28 -15.54 30.42 -31.67
C GLU A 28 -16.07 29.09 -31.10
N SER A 29 -16.64 29.17 -29.90
CA SER A 29 -17.28 28.06 -29.22
C SER A 29 -18.71 27.89 -29.74
N ASP A 30 -18.92 26.92 -30.62
CA ASP A 30 -20.26 26.46 -30.99
C ASP A 30 -20.89 25.70 -29.82
N SER A 31 -21.90 26.34 -29.22
CA SER A 31 -22.80 25.75 -28.25
C SER A 31 -23.75 24.78 -28.93
N VAL A 32 -23.43 23.48 -28.88
CA VAL A 32 -24.38 22.41 -29.22
C VAL A 32 -25.24 22.13 -27.99
N GLY A 33 -26.54 22.43 -28.12
CA GLY A 33 -27.55 22.12 -27.14
C GLY A 33 -27.67 20.62 -26.90
N LEU A 34 -27.64 20.22 -25.63
CA LEU A 34 -28.08 18.91 -25.19
C LEU A 34 -29.42 19.06 -24.49
N ASP A 35 -30.46 18.70 -25.23
CA ASP A 35 -31.81 18.51 -24.75
C ASP A 35 -31.86 17.38 -23.71
N GLY A 36 -32.53 17.70 -22.60
CA GLY A 36 -33.49 16.82 -21.92
C GLY A 36 -33.06 15.38 -21.60
N VAL A 37 -32.35 15.21 -20.48
CA VAL A 37 -32.42 13.96 -19.70
C VAL A 37 -33.23 14.24 -18.44
N GLN A 38 -34.48 13.79 -18.43
CA GLN A 38 -35.32 13.72 -17.23
C GLN A 38 -34.66 12.78 -16.22
N LEU A 39 -34.12 13.36 -15.14
CA LEU A 39 -33.76 12.60 -13.95
C LEU A 39 -35.05 12.26 -13.20
N SER A 40 -35.39 10.97 -13.19
CA SER A 40 -36.48 10.42 -12.40
C SER A 40 -36.21 10.64 -10.91
N GLU A 41 -37.22 11.17 -10.22
CA GLU A 41 -37.28 11.34 -8.77
C GLU A 41 -36.94 10.03 -8.05
N TYR A 42 -35.77 9.97 -7.40
CA TYR A 42 -35.51 8.98 -6.37
C TYR A 42 -36.01 9.54 -5.05
N GLU A 43 -37.10 8.94 -4.58
CA GLU A 43 -37.74 9.18 -3.30
C GLU A 43 -36.75 8.86 -2.17
N VAL A 44 -36.13 9.90 -1.61
CA VAL A 44 -35.29 9.81 -0.41
C VAL A 44 -36.23 9.62 0.78
N VAL A 45 -36.42 8.37 1.19
CA VAL A 45 -37.15 8.04 2.41
C VAL A 45 -36.37 8.59 3.59
N GLY A 46 -36.88 9.66 4.18
CA GLY A 46 -36.34 10.31 5.37
C GLY A 46 -36.29 9.33 6.55
N LEU A 47 -35.08 9.00 6.98
CA LEU A 47 -34.85 8.42 8.29
C LEU A 47 -34.68 9.59 9.26
N ALA A 48 -35.58 9.61 10.25
CA ALA A 48 -35.69 10.64 11.26
C ALA A 48 -34.34 10.97 11.92
N ASP A 49 -34.11 12.28 12.04
CA ASP A 49 -33.08 12.91 12.85
C ASP A 49 -33.30 12.57 14.33
N ASP A 50 -32.62 11.52 14.81
CA ASP A 50 -32.30 11.42 16.23
C ASP A 50 -30.99 12.19 16.46
N ASP A 51 -31.15 13.47 16.80
CA ASP A 51 -30.14 14.36 17.35
C ASP A 51 -29.62 13.79 18.69
N VAL A 52 -28.78 12.77 18.61
CA VAL A 52 -27.89 12.42 19.71
C VAL A 52 -26.80 13.48 19.72
N GLN A 53 -26.92 14.45 20.63
CA GLN A 53 -25.83 15.35 21.01
C GLN A 53 -24.64 14.51 21.46
N PHE A 54 -23.77 14.17 20.50
CA PHE A 54 -22.47 13.59 20.77
C PHE A 54 -21.60 14.74 21.27
N SER A 55 -21.66 14.96 22.59
CA SER A 55 -20.80 15.91 23.31
C SER A 55 -19.39 15.79 22.78
N GLU A 56 -18.76 16.93 22.47
CA GLU A 56 -17.40 17.09 21.95
C GLU A 56 -16.40 16.12 22.59
N TYR A 57 -16.30 14.93 22.03
CA TYR A 57 -15.11 14.10 22.16
C TYR A 57 -14.14 14.68 21.14
N THR A 58 -13.35 15.65 21.58
CA THR A 58 -12.12 16.04 20.89
C THR A 58 -11.32 14.76 20.69
N ASN A 59 -11.29 14.27 19.45
CA ASN A 59 -10.48 13.12 19.06
C ASN A 59 -9.01 13.55 19.14
N ASP A 60 -8.42 13.50 20.33
CA ASP A 60 -6.98 13.33 20.57
C ASP A 60 -6.57 11.89 20.23
N VAL A 61 -7.05 11.37 19.09
CA VAL A 61 -6.74 10.01 18.59
C VAL A 61 -5.54 10.05 17.64
N ASP A 62 -4.95 11.22 17.38
CA ASP A 62 -3.68 11.37 16.66
C ASP A 62 -2.45 11.27 17.62
N GLN A 63 -2.65 10.97 18.91
CA GLN A 63 -1.63 10.54 19.87
C GLN A 63 -1.87 9.09 20.31
N ALA A 64 -2.00 8.18 19.36
CA ALA A 64 -1.87 6.76 19.68
C ALA A 64 -0.39 6.50 20.04
N ASP A 65 -0.17 6.38 21.34
CA ASP A 65 0.95 5.75 22.04
C ASP A 65 1.80 4.82 21.17
N ASP A 66 3.01 5.28 20.82
CA ASP A 66 4.16 4.46 20.41
C ASP A 66 4.96 3.97 21.63
N ASP A 67 4.30 3.78 22.79
CA ASP A 67 4.87 3.06 23.93
C ASP A 67 4.56 1.57 23.80
N VAL A 68 5.14 0.95 22.77
CA VAL A 68 5.33 -0.50 22.75
C VAL A 68 6.47 -0.80 23.70
N ARG A 69 6.12 -1.11 24.94
CA ARG A 69 7.00 -1.68 25.95
C ARG A 69 7.56 -3.00 25.42
N PHE A 70 8.81 -2.97 25.00
CA PHE A 70 9.59 -4.10 24.52
C PHE A 70 10.24 -4.78 25.73
N ASP A 71 9.46 -5.53 26.51
CA ASP A 71 9.99 -6.35 27.61
C ASP A 71 9.58 -7.82 27.41
N GLU A 72 10.61 -8.65 27.29
CA GLU A 72 10.70 -10.09 27.63
C GLU A 72 9.81 -11.08 26.86
N TYR A 73 10.36 -11.64 25.79
CA TYR A 73 10.16 -13.05 25.41
C TYR A 73 11.36 -13.51 24.55
N ILE A 74 12.44 -13.94 25.20
CA ILE A 74 13.47 -14.77 24.60
C ILE A 74 13.68 -15.92 25.57
N ASP A 75 12.95 -17.01 25.32
CA ASP A 75 13.32 -18.35 25.77
C ASP A 75 12.88 -19.30 24.65
N ASP A 76 13.79 -20.23 24.32
CA ASP A 76 13.65 -21.37 23.42
C ASP A 76 13.80 -21.12 21.89
N ILE A 77 15.05 -20.95 21.44
CA ILE A 77 15.48 -21.32 20.07
C ILE A 77 16.56 -22.40 20.21
N ASP A 78 16.12 -23.64 20.38
CA ASP A 78 16.93 -24.85 20.18
C ASP A 78 16.27 -25.67 19.07
N ASP A 79 16.38 -25.16 17.84
CA ASP A 79 16.37 -25.92 16.57
C ASP A 79 16.69 -24.92 15.45
N VAL A 80 17.99 -24.66 15.24
CA VAL A 80 18.48 -23.81 14.16
C VAL A 80 18.54 -24.67 12.90
N ASP A 81 17.48 -24.58 12.11
CA ASP A 81 17.30 -25.24 10.82
C ASP A 81 18.50 -25.03 9.89
N LEU A 82 18.89 -26.10 9.21
CA LEU A 82 19.93 -26.16 8.16
C LEU A 82 19.62 -25.26 6.94
N ASP A 83 18.43 -24.66 6.88
CA ASP A 83 18.01 -23.70 5.85
C ASP A 83 18.72 -22.34 5.93
N ILE A 84 19.41 -22.04 7.04
CA ILE A 84 20.17 -20.78 7.20
C ILE A 84 21.41 -20.72 6.28
N LEU A 85 21.97 -21.86 5.87
CA LEU A 85 23.18 -21.90 5.04
C LEU A 85 22.91 -21.65 3.55
N GLU A 86 21.71 -21.98 3.05
CA GLU A 86 21.37 -21.85 1.62
C GLU A 86 21.00 -20.39 1.26
N LEU A 87 20.46 -19.64 2.22
CA LEU A 87 20.20 -18.21 2.05
C LEU A 87 21.50 -17.42 1.83
N ASP A 88 22.60 -17.79 2.51
CA ASP A 88 23.85 -17.01 2.46
C ASP A 88 24.48 -17.00 1.05
N VAL A 89 24.51 -18.15 0.36
CA VAL A 89 25.11 -18.25 -0.99
C VAL A 89 24.35 -17.46 -2.05
N ALA A 90 23.02 -17.36 -1.95
CA ALA A 90 22.20 -16.60 -2.87
C ALA A 90 22.44 -15.08 -2.71
N HIS A 91 22.50 -14.61 -1.47
CA HIS A 91 22.84 -13.21 -1.17
C HIS A 91 24.24 -12.87 -1.68
N GLN A 92 25.21 -13.72 -1.36
CA GLN A 92 26.60 -13.54 -1.78
C GLN A 92 26.72 -13.46 -3.31
N LEU A 93 26.03 -14.34 -4.06
CA LEU A 93 26.03 -14.31 -5.52
C LEU A 93 25.49 -12.99 -6.07
N VAL A 94 24.36 -12.51 -5.56
CA VAL A 94 23.75 -11.24 -5.99
C VAL A 94 24.66 -10.06 -5.67
N ASP A 95 25.23 -10.01 -4.46
CA ASP A 95 26.15 -8.96 -4.05
C ASP A 95 27.48 -9.01 -4.82
N ASP A 96 27.99 -10.19 -5.16
CA ASP A 96 29.18 -10.38 -6.01
C ASP A 96 28.97 -9.88 -7.44
N LEU A 97 27.85 -10.24 -8.06
CA LEU A 97 27.47 -9.73 -9.38
C LEU A 97 27.30 -8.20 -9.37
N THR A 98 26.66 -7.68 -8.32
CA THR A 98 26.48 -6.23 -8.13
C THR A 98 27.83 -5.52 -8.00
N TRP A 99 28.75 -6.08 -7.21
CA TRP A 99 30.09 -5.54 -7.05
C TRP A 99 30.90 -5.60 -8.34
N ALA A 100 30.86 -6.71 -9.08
CA ALA A 100 31.54 -6.84 -10.36
C ALA A 100 31.12 -5.74 -11.34
N LEU A 101 29.83 -5.44 -11.39
CA LEU A 101 29.30 -4.34 -12.19
C LEU A 101 29.80 -2.96 -11.69
N LEU A 102 29.80 -2.71 -10.37
CA LEU A 102 30.30 -1.46 -9.79
C LEU A 102 31.80 -1.25 -9.98
N ALA A 103 32.59 -2.33 -9.92
CA ALA A 103 34.05 -2.32 -10.06
C ALA A 103 34.52 -2.21 -11.52
N THR A 104 33.59 -2.19 -12.47
CA THR A 104 33.89 -2.01 -13.89
C THR A 104 34.57 -0.66 -14.12
N ASP A 105 35.67 -0.66 -14.89
CA ASP A 105 36.28 0.57 -15.39
C ASP A 105 35.42 1.20 -16.50
N ALA A 106 34.34 1.85 -16.06
CA ALA A 106 33.44 2.59 -16.93
C ALA A 106 33.61 4.10 -16.76
N PRO A 107 33.39 4.90 -17.82
CA PRO A 107 33.42 6.34 -17.74
C PRO A 107 32.37 6.90 -16.77
N ASP A 108 32.66 8.08 -16.23
CA ASP A 108 31.80 8.79 -15.27
C ASP A 108 30.41 9.16 -15.81
N TRP A 109 30.23 9.22 -17.13
CA TRP A 109 28.91 9.42 -17.74
C TRP A 109 28.05 8.14 -17.74
N TYR A 110 28.68 6.97 -17.56
CA TYR A 110 28.00 5.68 -17.51
C TYR A 110 27.71 5.25 -16.06
N ILE A 111 28.74 5.23 -15.21
CA ILE A 111 28.59 5.04 -13.75
C ILE A 111 28.82 6.40 -13.09
N ASN A 112 27.78 6.91 -12.42
CA ASN A 112 27.87 8.17 -11.71
C ASN A 112 29.02 8.10 -10.67
N PRO A 113 29.97 9.06 -10.66
CA PRO A 113 31.12 9.03 -9.75
C PRO A 113 30.75 8.94 -8.27
N THR A 114 29.54 9.37 -7.91
CA THR A 114 29.03 9.26 -6.54
C THR A 114 29.00 7.81 -6.05
N PHE A 115 28.80 6.82 -6.93
CA PHE A 115 28.91 5.41 -6.53
C PHE A 115 30.31 5.04 -6.06
N LYS A 116 31.37 5.59 -6.69
CA LYS A 116 32.77 5.37 -6.25
C LYS A 116 33.07 6.06 -4.91
N VAL A 117 32.35 7.14 -4.59
CA VAL A 117 32.45 7.81 -3.28
C VAL A 117 31.73 7.00 -2.19
N VAL A 118 30.56 6.43 -2.50
CA VAL A 118 29.78 5.61 -1.55
C VAL A 118 30.39 4.22 -1.37
N PHE A 119 30.91 3.64 -2.44
CA PHE A 119 31.49 2.30 -2.49
C PHE A 119 32.95 2.35 -3.00
N PRO A 120 33.88 2.95 -2.23
CA PRO A 120 35.28 3.05 -2.66
C PRO A 120 35.98 1.69 -2.71
N GLU A 121 35.50 0.73 -1.93
CA GLU A 121 36.05 -0.63 -1.82
C GLU A 121 34.96 -1.64 -1.49
N ARG A 122 35.24 -2.92 -1.75
CA ARG A 122 34.28 -4.02 -1.56
C ARG A 122 33.81 -4.12 -0.11
N SER A 123 34.72 -3.98 0.85
CA SER A 123 34.43 -4.00 2.29
C SER A 123 33.40 -2.94 2.72
N VAL A 124 33.41 -1.75 2.10
CA VAL A 124 32.42 -0.71 2.39
C VAL A 124 31.05 -1.10 1.83
N TYR A 125 31.01 -1.67 0.61
CA TYR A 125 29.78 -2.24 0.06
C TYR A 125 29.21 -3.34 0.96
N ASP A 126 30.05 -4.29 1.38
CA ASP A 126 29.65 -5.42 2.23
C ASP A 126 29.17 -4.94 3.61
N SER A 127 29.80 -3.91 4.18
CA SER A 127 29.32 -3.30 5.43
C SER A 127 27.91 -2.73 5.28
N ILE A 128 27.60 -2.06 4.17
CA ILE A 128 26.25 -1.54 3.89
C ILE A 128 25.28 -2.69 3.63
N ALA A 129 25.72 -3.74 2.94
CA ALA A 129 24.93 -4.93 2.69
C ALA A 129 24.54 -5.64 4.00
N ALA A 130 25.48 -5.78 4.93
CA ALA A 130 25.26 -6.35 6.25
C ALA A 130 24.28 -5.53 7.11
N CYS A 131 24.26 -4.20 6.97
CA CYS A 131 23.29 -3.34 7.65
C CYS A 131 21.89 -3.36 7.00
N SER A 132 21.75 -3.98 5.83
CA SER A 132 20.50 -4.03 5.07
C SER A 132 20.29 -5.41 4.42
N PRO A 133 20.25 -6.50 5.21
CA PRO A 133 20.20 -7.85 4.66
C PRO A 133 18.97 -8.02 3.76
N LEU A 134 19.19 -8.48 2.54
CA LEU A 134 18.12 -8.67 1.58
C LEU A 134 17.26 -9.87 2.01
N THR A 135 16.00 -9.84 1.60
CA THR A 135 15.20 -11.05 1.40
C THR A 135 15.06 -11.22 -0.10
N LEU A 136 15.41 -12.41 -0.62
CA LEU A 136 15.32 -12.73 -2.04
C LEU A 136 14.01 -13.47 -2.35
N CYS A 137 13.54 -13.36 -3.58
CA CYS A 137 12.42 -14.17 -4.04
C CYS A 137 12.80 -15.67 -4.08
N PRO A 138 11.82 -16.58 -3.90
CA PRO A 138 12.07 -18.01 -3.99
C PRO A 138 12.72 -18.40 -5.32
N ASN A 139 13.60 -19.42 -5.28
CA ASN A 139 14.29 -20.00 -6.44
C ASN A 139 15.22 -19.04 -7.20
N LEU A 140 15.52 -17.84 -6.68
CA LEU A 140 16.38 -16.89 -7.38
C LEU A 140 17.79 -17.44 -7.64
N TYR A 141 18.35 -18.19 -6.68
CA TYR A 141 19.68 -18.80 -6.82
C TYR A 141 19.72 -19.80 -7.98
N ASP A 142 18.74 -20.71 -8.05
CA ASP A 142 18.64 -21.68 -9.15
C ASP A 142 18.50 -20.98 -10.49
N VAL A 143 17.72 -19.90 -10.55
CA VAL A 143 17.58 -19.09 -11.76
C VAL A 143 18.91 -18.47 -12.16
N LEU A 144 19.63 -17.84 -11.23
CA LEU A 144 20.91 -17.15 -11.53
C LEU A 144 22.08 -18.12 -11.80
N THR A 145 21.95 -19.40 -11.43
CA THR A 145 22.97 -20.42 -11.70
C THR A 145 22.60 -21.33 -12.87
N SER A 146 21.38 -21.19 -13.41
CA SER A 146 20.90 -21.93 -14.58
C SER A 146 21.65 -21.54 -15.86
N SER A 147 21.95 -22.54 -16.69
CA SER A 147 22.51 -22.34 -18.03
C SER A 147 21.51 -21.72 -19.02
N GLU A 148 20.21 -21.80 -18.72
CA GLU A 148 19.12 -21.25 -19.54
C GLU A 148 18.42 -20.11 -18.79
N PRO A 149 17.96 -19.06 -19.50
CA PRO A 149 17.19 -17.98 -18.88
C PRO A 149 15.86 -18.50 -18.32
N PRO A 150 15.31 -17.87 -17.26
CA PRO A 150 14.00 -18.25 -16.77
C PRO A 150 12.92 -17.95 -17.83
N SER A 151 11.77 -18.62 -17.75
CA SER A 151 10.59 -18.26 -18.55
C SER A 151 9.90 -17.01 -17.99
N ILE A 152 8.97 -16.43 -18.76
CA ILE A 152 8.17 -15.29 -18.27
C ILE A 152 7.31 -15.63 -17.04
N GLU A 153 6.97 -16.92 -16.87
CA GLU A 153 6.16 -17.40 -15.73
C GLU A 153 6.90 -17.30 -14.40
N PHE A 154 8.24 -17.35 -14.39
CA PHE A 154 9.03 -17.07 -13.19
C PHE A 154 8.69 -15.67 -12.64
N PHE A 155 8.70 -14.65 -13.50
CA PHE A 155 8.38 -13.28 -13.09
C PHE A 155 6.94 -13.15 -12.60
N LYS A 156 5.99 -13.86 -13.21
CA LYS A 156 4.57 -13.89 -12.79
C LYS A 156 4.34 -14.65 -11.49
N SER A 157 5.29 -15.49 -11.07
CA SER A 157 5.26 -16.21 -9.80
C SER A 157 5.90 -15.44 -8.63
N LEU A 158 6.53 -14.29 -8.89
CA LEU A 158 7.21 -13.50 -7.87
C LEU A 158 6.24 -13.01 -6.79
N PRO A 159 6.67 -12.92 -5.51
CA PRO A 159 5.82 -12.49 -4.41
C PRO A 159 5.30 -11.06 -4.62
N GLU A 160 4.05 -10.83 -4.21
CA GLU A 160 3.43 -9.51 -4.19
C GLU A 160 3.92 -8.67 -3.00
N ILE A 161 3.57 -7.39 -3.00
CA ILE A 161 3.97 -6.45 -1.95
C ILE A 161 3.14 -6.67 -0.68
N ASP A 162 3.82 -7.00 0.42
CA ASP A 162 3.19 -7.07 1.74
C ASP A 162 3.72 -5.97 2.69
N GLY A 163 3.14 -4.78 2.59
CA GLY A 163 3.45 -3.66 3.49
C GLY A 163 4.59 -2.76 3.04
N LYS A 164 5.16 -2.01 3.99
CA LYS A 164 6.12 -0.92 3.71
C LYS A 164 7.55 -1.47 3.70
N MET A 165 8.17 -1.48 2.52
CA MET A 165 9.50 -2.03 2.30
C MET A 165 10.18 -1.35 1.13
N TRP A 166 11.51 -1.39 1.08
CA TRP A 166 12.24 -1.10 -0.15
C TRP A 166 12.42 -2.40 -0.93
N ALA A 167 12.29 -2.33 -2.25
CA ALA A 167 12.37 -3.52 -3.09
C ALA A 167 12.91 -3.22 -4.49
N ILE A 168 13.52 -4.23 -5.09
CA ILE A 168 13.65 -4.36 -6.54
C ILE A 168 12.41 -5.12 -7.02
N TYR A 169 11.67 -4.52 -7.94
CA TYR A 169 10.42 -5.08 -8.47
C TYR A 169 10.50 -5.29 -9.97
N CYS A 170 9.70 -6.25 -10.44
CA CYS A 170 9.43 -6.51 -11.84
C CYS A 170 7.99 -6.15 -12.17
N VAL A 171 7.79 -5.63 -13.38
CA VAL A 171 6.46 -5.43 -13.96
C VAL A 171 6.40 -6.18 -15.28
N THR A 172 5.47 -7.13 -15.37
CA THR A 172 5.23 -7.92 -16.58
C THR A 172 4.02 -7.36 -17.31
N LEU A 173 4.20 -7.09 -18.60
CA LEU A 173 3.15 -6.58 -19.47
C LEU A 173 2.91 -7.59 -20.59
N GLU A 174 1.66 -7.93 -20.85
CA GLU A 174 1.28 -8.85 -21.92
C GLU A 174 0.24 -8.24 -22.86
N LYS A 175 0.29 -8.70 -24.11
CA LYS A 175 -0.70 -8.39 -25.14
C LYS A 175 -0.86 -9.60 -26.04
N THR A 176 -2.10 -10.02 -26.27
CA THR A 176 -2.40 -11.20 -27.09
C THR A 176 -1.73 -11.12 -28.47
N GLY A 177 -0.99 -12.17 -28.85
CA GLY A 177 -0.29 -12.24 -30.13
C GLY A 177 1.05 -11.48 -30.20
N HIS A 178 1.51 -10.92 -29.09
CA HIS A 178 2.81 -10.27 -28.97
C HIS A 178 3.66 -10.91 -27.87
N LYS A 179 4.98 -10.71 -27.94
CA LYS A 179 5.88 -11.09 -26.85
C LYS A 179 5.54 -10.30 -25.57
N PRO A 180 5.71 -10.91 -24.38
CA PRO A 180 5.64 -10.18 -23.13
C PRO A 180 6.73 -9.12 -23.06
N GLU A 181 6.50 -8.09 -22.25
CA GLU A 181 7.47 -7.03 -22.00
C GLU A 181 7.81 -6.97 -20.51
N LEU A 182 9.09 -6.78 -20.19
CA LEU A 182 9.60 -6.80 -18.82
C LEU A 182 10.22 -5.45 -18.46
N TYR A 183 9.77 -4.89 -17.34
CA TYR A 183 10.39 -3.74 -16.68
C TYR A 183 10.93 -4.16 -15.32
N ILE A 184 12.13 -3.71 -14.97
CA ILE A 184 12.72 -3.85 -13.63
C ILE A 184 12.99 -2.46 -13.08
N GLY A 185 12.62 -2.22 -11.83
CA GLY A 185 12.88 -0.96 -11.14
C GLY A 185 13.06 -1.12 -9.64
N SER A 186 13.49 -0.04 -8.97
CA SER A 186 13.58 0.01 -7.50
C SER A 186 12.55 0.96 -6.89
N GLY A 187 12.10 0.63 -5.68
CA GLY A 187 11.17 1.41 -4.89
C GLY A 187 11.78 1.83 -3.56
N THR A 188 12.52 2.94 -3.55
CA THR A 188 13.32 3.39 -2.38
C THR A 188 12.77 4.65 -1.70
N GLU A 189 11.45 4.87 -1.75
CA GLU A 189 10.82 5.99 -1.06
C GLU A 189 10.84 5.75 0.46
N ALA A 190 11.25 6.74 1.26
CA ALA A 190 11.60 6.53 2.66
C ALA A 190 10.38 6.26 3.59
N GLU A 191 9.16 6.63 3.19
CA GLU A 191 7.97 6.54 4.04
C GLU A 191 7.03 5.38 3.66
N TYR A 192 6.94 5.08 2.37
CA TYR A 192 6.04 4.09 1.80
C TYR A 192 6.75 3.02 0.98
N GLY A 193 8.02 3.23 0.65
CA GLY A 193 8.82 2.27 -0.11
C GLY A 193 8.24 1.96 -1.48
N VAL A 194 8.24 0.68 -1.85
CA VAL A 194 7.80 0.19 -3.17
C VAL A 194 6.30 0.35 -3.42
N ILE A 195 5.47 0.41 -2.37
CA ILE A 195 4.01 0.60 -2.52
C ILE A 195 3.69 1.87 -3.33
N LEU A 196 4.48 2.94 -3.14
CA LEU A 196 4.24 4.18 -3.88
C LEU A 196 4.46 3.97 -5.38
N ARG A 197 5.49 3.21 -5.76
CA ARG A 197 5.72 2.84 -7.16
C ARG A 197 4.59 1.99 -7.69
N PHE A 198 4.16 0.93 -7.00
CA PHE A 198 3.02 0.10 -7.42
C PHE A 198 1.78 0.93 -7.78
N ARG A 199 1.40 1.90 -6.93
CA ARG A 199 0.26 2.79 -7.18
C ARG A 199 0.41 3.65 -8.44
N THR A 200 1.62 3.90 -8.90
CA THR A 200 1.87 4.66 -10.13
C THR A 200 1.66 3.83 -11.41
N TYR A 201 1.70 2.49 -11.34
CA TYR A 201 1.52 1.59 -12.48
C TYR A 201 0.05 1.46 -12.89
N GLN A 202 -0.52 2.57 -13.35
CA GLN A 202 -1.88 2.64 -13.87
C GLN A 202 -1.88 3.31 -15.25
N PRO A 203 -2.67 2.81 -16.22
CA PRO A 203 -2.80 3.44 -17.53
C PRO A 203 -3.15 4.94 -17.40
N GLY A 204 -2.45 5.78 -18.16
CA GLY A 204 -2.65 7.23 -18.16
C GLY A 204 -1.83 8.02 -17.12
N ASN A 205 -1.12 7.35 -16.20
CA ASN A 205 -0.24 8.05 -15.27
C ASN A 205 1.01 8.60 -15.97
N TYR A 206 1.31 9.88 -15.79
CA TYR A 206 2.45 10.55 -16.43
C TYR A 206 3.79 10.23 -15.77
N LEU A 207 3.79 9.69 -14.54
CA LEU A 207 4.98 9.31 -13.77
C LEU A 207 5.52 7.91 -14.14
N LEU A 208 4.88 7.22 -15.08
CA LEU A 208 5.33 5.94 -15.59
C LEU A 208 6.67 6.07 -16.32
N PRO A 209 7.54 5.03 -16.26
CA PRO A 209 8.67 4.91 -17.18
C PRO A 209 8.21 5.05 -18.64
N LEU A 210 9.03 5.70 -19.47
CA LEU A 210 8.67 6.05 -20.85
C LEU A 210 8.12 4.86 -21.64
N LEU A 211 8.84 3.74 -21.64
CA LEU A 211 8.44 2.57 -22.43
C LEU A 211 7.26 1.82 -21.83
N VAL A 212 7.12 1.78 -20.50
CA VAL A 212 5.92 1.21 -19.85
C VAL A 212 4.67 2.01 -20.25
N ARG A 213 4.77 3.35 -20.29
CA ARG A 213 3.67 4.21 -20.75
C ARG A 213 3.35 3.96 -22.22
N ASP A 214 4.35 3.79 -23.07
CA ASP A 214 4.17 3.52 -24.49
C ASP A 214 3.60 2.11 -24.73
N ALA A 215 3.95 1.12 -23.90
CA ALA A 215 3.35 -0.20 -23.90
C ALA A 215 1.84 -0.15 -23.59
N PHE A 216 1.44 0.57 -22.53
CA PHE A 216 0.01 0.76 -22.23
C PHE A 216 -0.75 1.43 -23.39
N ARG A 217 -0.14 2.41 -24.06
CA ARG A 217 -0.74 3.06 -25.26
C ARG A 217 -0.88 2.09 -26.42
N GLN A 218 -0.02 1.09 -26.52
CA GLN A 218 -0.06 0.04 -27.54
C GLN A 218 -1.03 -1.10 -27.19
N GLY A 219 -1.74 -1.01 -26.06
CA GLY A 219 -2.75 -1.98 -25.63
C GLY A 219 -2.18 -3.14 -24.81
N TYR A 220 -0.94 -3.06 -24.35
CA TYR A 220 -0.44 -3.99 -23.33
C TYR A 220 -1.18 -3.78 -22.01
N GLN A 221 -1.32 -4.86 -21.25
CA GLN A 221 -1.88 -4.84 -19.90
C GLN A 221 -0.84 -5.36 -18.92
N MET A 222 -0.79 -4.75 -17.73
CA MET A 222 0.05 -5.25 -16.64
C MET A 222 -0.57 -6.53 -16.10
N THR A 223 0.14 -7.65 -16.24
CA THR A 223 -0.31 -8.97 -15.78
C THR A 223 0.24 -9.32 -14.41
N HIS A 224 1.40 -8.79 -14.04
CA HIS A 224 1.98 -8.99 -12.71
C HIS A 224 2.84 -7.82 -12.24
N PHE A 225 2.90 -7.64 -10.92
CA PHE A 225 3.87 -6.77 -10.24
C PHE A 225 4.45 -7.57 -9.07
N GLY A 226 5.72 -7.98 -9.19
CA GLY A 226 6.36 -8.89 -8.22
C GLY A 226 7.71 -8.37 -7.73
N LEU A 227 8.19 -8.92 -6.61
CA LEU A 227 9.45 -8.51 -5.98
C LEU A 227 10.57 -9.52 -6.24
N LEU A 228 11.74 -9.06 -6.68
CA LEU A 228 12.96 -9.88 -6.82
C LEU A 228 13.74 -9.95 -5.50
N CYS A 229 13.89 -8.81 -4.84
CA CYS A 229 14.45 -8.74 -3.50
C CYS A 229 13.94 -7.50 -2.75
N TRP A 230 13.96 -7.55 -1.42
CA TRP A 230 13.44 -6.47 -0.58
C TRP A 230 14.09 -6.41 0.80
N ILE A 231 13.89 -5.29 1.48
CA ILE A 231 14.26 -5.05 2.87
C ILE A 231 13.16 -4.24 3.58
N PRO A 232 13.05 -4.33 4.92
CA PRO A 232 12.33 -3.33 5.70
C PRO A 232 12.83 -1.91 5.38
N LEU A 233 12.02 -0.88 5.61
CA LEU A 233 12.46 0.51 5.41
C LEU A 233 13.75 0.77 6.22
N PRO A 234 14.85 1.21 5.59
CA PRO A 234 16.10 1.47 6.30
C PRO A 234 15.94 2.64 7.26
N THR A 235 16.76 2.66 8.31
CA THR A 235 16.86 3.81 9.21
C THR A 235 17.27 5.06 8.41
N PRO A 236 16.75 6.25 8.73
CA PRO A 236 17.07 7.47 8.01
C PRO A 236 18.56 7.76 7.81
N GLY A 237 19.42 7.40 8.78
CA GLY A 237 20.87 7.53 8.69
C GLY A 237 21.50 6.74 7.54
N LEU A 238 20.93 5.58 7.22
CA LEU A 238 21.43 4.67 6.18
C LEU A 238 20.77 4.87 4.81
N VAL A 239 19.63 5.57 4.75
CA VAL A 239 18.83 5.78 3.53
C VAL A 239 19.67 6.11 2.29
N PRO A 240 20.63 7.07 2.30
CA PRO A 240 21.35 7.43 1.08
C PRO A 240 22.27 6.31 0.57
N ARG A 241 22.95 5.60 1.50
CA ARG A 241 23.89 4.52 1.20
C ARG A 241 23.16 3.26 0.74
N VAL A 242 22.08 2.91 1.43
CA VAL A 242 21.21 1.79 1.03
C VAL A 242 20.51 2.10 -0.30
N ARG A 243 20.16 3.36 -0.58
CA ARG A 243 19.59 3.74 -1.89
C ARG A 243 20.59 3.55 -3.01
N ALA A 244 21.87 3.90 -2.78
CA ALA A 244 22.93 3.59 -3.72
C ALA A 244 22.99 2.08 -3.99
N ARG A 245 22.95 1.24 -2.95
CA ARG A 245 22.94 -0.23 -3.12
C ARG A 245 21.74 -0.69 -3.95
N PHE A 246 20.54 -0.17 -3.70
CA PHE A 246 19.34 -0.52 -4.47
C PHE A 246 19.40 -0.09 -5.94
N LEU A 247 20.02 1.05 -6.26
CA LEU A 247 20.25 1.42 -7.66
C LEU A 247 21.26 0.46 -8.32
N SER A 248 22.30 0.04 -7.60
CA SER A 248 23.24 -0.99 -8.09
C SER A 248 22.55 -2.33 -8.31
N LEU A 249 21.70 -2.76 -7.37
CA LEU A 249 20.89 -3.98 -7.47
C LEU A 249 19.90 -3.91 -8.65
N GLU A 250 19.23 -2.77 -8.83
CA GLU A 250 18.35 -2.54 -9.98
C GLU A 250 19.13 -2.69 -11.29
N ALA A 251 20.33 -2.11 -11.36
CA ALA A 251 21.18 -2.18 -12.55
C ALA A 251 21.64 -3.60 -12.86
N ILE A 252 22.05 -4.39 -11.87
CA ILE A 252 22.45 -5.78 -12.12
C ILE A 252 21.26 -6.64 -12.53
N PHE A 253 20.11 -6.53 -11.87
CA PHE A 253 18.92 -7.31 -12.23
C PHE A 253 18.38 -6.91 -13.61
N ALA A 254 18.35 -5.62 -13.93
CA ALA A 254 17.95 -5.15 -15.24
C ALA A 254 18.94 -5.57 -16.35
N SER A 255 20.21 -5.76 -16.02
CA SER A 255 21.24 -6.27 -16.94
C SER A 255 21.09 -7.77 -17.16
N VAL A 256 21.14 -8.56 -16.08
CA VAL A 256 21.10 -10.02 -16.11
C VAL A 256 19.82 -10.55 -16.76
N PHE A 257 18.67 -9.99 -16.39
CA PHE A 257 17.38 -10.36 -16.99
C PHE A 257 17.06 -9.62 -18.29
N HIS A 258 18.04 -8.95 -18.92
CA HIS A 258 17.88 -8.25 -20.20
C HIS A 258 16.68 -7.29 -20.25
N ALA A 259 16.29 -6.67 -19.13
CA ALA A 259 15.18 -5.71 -19.08
C ALA A 259 15.56 -4.34 -19.65
N MET A 260 16.86 -4.06 -19.83
CA MET A 260 17.36 -2.86 -20.52
C MET A 260 17.48 -3.06 -22.03
N ARG A 261 17.08 -2.04 -22.80
CA ARG A 261 17.31 -2.01 -24.25
C ARG A 261 18.80 -2.09 -24.58
N LYS A 262 19.11 -2.83 -25.64
CA LYS A 262 20.47 -2.92 -26.20
C LYS A 262 21.00 -1.52 -26.52
N ALA A 263 22.17 -1.19 -25.98
CA ALA A 263 22.84 0.07 -26.18
C ALA A 263 24.32 -0.14 -26.53
N LYS A 264 25.00 0.91 -26.98
CA LYS A 264 26.46 0.87 -27.21
C LYS A 264 27.25 0.71 -25.91
N SER A 265 26.61 0.99 -24.77
CA SER A 265 27.18 0.86 -23.45
C SER A 265 27.17 -0.58 -22.91
N ASP A 266 26.53 -1.53 -23.60
CA ASP A 266 26.46 -2.93 -23.17
C ASP A 266 27.84 -3.54 -22.90
N ARG A 267 28.87 -3.11 -23.65
CA ARG A 267 30.28 -3.49 -23.44
C ARG A 267 30.79 -3.32 -21.99
N TYR A 268 30.18 -2.45 -21.20
CA TYR A 268 30.58 -2.22 -19.81
C TYR A 268 30.01 -3.25 -18.84
N TYR A 269 28.97 -4.00 -19.21
CA TYR A 269 28.37 -5.01 -18.34
C TYR A 269 28.20 -6.38 -19.00
N GLU A 270 28.67 -6.55 -20.24
CA GLU A 270 28.66 -7.85 -20.93
C GLU A 270 29.28 -8.99 -20.10
N HIS A 271 30.29 -8.69 -19.29
CA HIS A 271 30.98 -9.66 -18.44
C HIS A 271 30.16 -10.15 -17.23
N VAL A 272 29.04 -9.49 -16.88
CA VAL A 272 28.11 -9.95 -15.82
C VAL A 272 26.84 -10.57 -16.38
N LEU A 273 26.68 -10.65 -17.70
CA LEU A 273 25.51 -11.29 -18.32
C LEU A 273 25.59 -12.81 -18.19
N LEU A 274 24.49 -13.41 -17.77
CA LEU A 274 24.39 -14.86 -17.58
C LEU A 274 23.96 -15.59 -18.86
N TRP A 275 23.20 -14.90 -19.72
CA TRP A 275 22.63 -15.46 -20.94
C TRP A 275 22.78 -14.51 -22.11
N GLU A 276 22.71 -15.05 -23.32
CA GLU A 276 22.59 -14.23 -24.53
C GLU A 276 21.25 -13.50 -24.58
N ARG A 277 21.25 -12.27 -25.10
CA ARG A 277 20.04 -11.43 -25.17
C ARG A 277 18.94 -12.06 -26.03
N ASP A 278 19.30 -12.78 -27.08
CA ASP A 278 18.33 -13.39 -27.98
C ASP A 278 17.71 -14.68 -27.41
N ALA A 279 18.19 -15.15 -26.25
CA ALA A 279 17.69 -16.35 -25.57
C ALA A 279 16.46 -16.08 -24.69
N VAL A 280 16.16 -14.82 -24.35
CA VAL A 280 15.00 -14.49 -23.48
C VAL A 280 13.70 -14.35 -24.27
N GLU A 281 12.56 -14.65 -23.62
CA GLU A 281 11.24 -14.67 -24.27
C GLU A 281 10.50 -13.31 -24.24
N TRP A 282 11.08 -12.29 -23.61
CA TRP A 282 10.47 -10.97 -23.43
C TRP A 282 11.23 -9.84 -24.12
N GLU A 283 10.56 -8.70 -24.28
CA GLU A 283 11.15 -7.45 -24.76
C GLU A 283 11.45 -6.48 -23.59
N PRO A 284 12.53 -5.69 -23.67
CA PRO A 284 12.96 -4.78 -22.61
C PRO A 284 12.17 -3.46 -22.54
N LEU A 285 11.83 -3.03 -21.31
CA LEU A 285 11.18 -1.74 -21.04
C LEU A 285 12.06 -0.72 -20.29
N CYS A 286 13.28 -1.08 -19.88
CA CYS A 286 14.21 -0.13 -19.27
C CYS A 286 15.01 0.62 -20.35
N THR A 287 15.12 1.94 -20.21
CA THR A 287 15.76 2.82 -21.21
C THR A 287 17.21 3.17 -20.91
N HIS A 288 17.64 2.99 -19.67
CA HIS A 288 18.96 3.34 -19.19
C HIS A 288 19.34 2.49 -17.98
N SER A 289 20.63 2.48 -17.64
CA SER A 289 21.14 1.88 -16.42
C SER A 289 20.92 2.82 -15.22
N PRO A 290 20.37 2.35 -14.10
CA PRO A 290 20.23 3.11 -12.86
C PRO A 290 21.57 3.64 -12.30
N LEU A 291 22.71 3.08 -12.71
CA LEU A 291 24.03 3.55 -12.27
C LEU A 291 24.38 4.95 -12.81
N ASN A 292 23.67 5.44 -13.84
CA ASN A 292 23.85 6.81 -14.32
C ASN A 292 23.07 7.83 -13.47
N GLU A 293 22.18 7.37 -12.58
CA GLU A 293 21.33 8.23 -11.79
C GLU A 293 22.11 8.92 -10.66
N LYS A 294 21.58 10.05 -10.20
CA LYS A 294 22.10 10.72 -9.02
C LYS A 294 21.55 10.03 -7.77
N ILE A 295 22.45 9.65 -6.85
CA ILE A 295 22.05 9.19 -5.53
C ILE A 295 21.45 10.36 -4.74
N ILE A 296 20.16 10.27 -4.44
CA ILE A 296 19.44 11.27 -3.63
C ILE A 296 19.62 10.91 -2.16
N GLY A 297 19.93 11.89 -1.30
CA GLY A 297 19.94 11.64 0.14
C GLY A 297 20.86 12.49 1.02
N ASN A 298 21.55 13.51 0.48
CA ASN A 298 22.53 14.32 1.23
C ASN A 298 23.67 13.46 1.80
N LEU A 299 24.44 12.82 0.91
CA LEU A 299 25.57 11.95 1.26
C LEU A 299 26.70 12.66 2.03
N ASP A 300 26.67 13.99 2.04
CA ASP A 300 27.58 14.87 2.77
C ASP A 300 27.27 14.97 4.27
N LEU A 301 26.11 14.49 4.72
CA LEU A 301 25.69 14.51 6.12
C LEU A 301 26.05 13.21 6.85
N THR A 302 26.25 13.32 8.17
CA THR A 302 26.42 12.13 9.02
C THR A 302 25.09 11.39 9.21
N GLU A 303 25.17 10.16 9.71
CA GLU A 303 23.97 9.35 9.96
C GLU A 303 23.07 10.01 11.01
N GLU A 304 23.67 10.57 12.06
CA GLU A 304 22.96 11.29 13.12
C GLU A 304 22.27 12.56 12.59
N GLU A 305 22.93 13.31 11.70
CA GLU A 305 22.34 14.49 11.07
C GLU A 305 21.14 14.11 10.20
N LEU A 306 21.21 12.99 9.47
CA LEU A 306 20.12 12.46 8.67
C LEU A 306 18.93 12.02 9.53
N GLU A 307 19.18 11.39 10.68
CA GLU A 307 18.14 11.05 11.67
C GLU A 307 17.44 12.31 12.20
N ILE A 308 18.21 13.35 12.55
CA ILE A 308 17.66 14.64 13.00
C ILE A 308 16.78 15.26 11.91
N ILE A 309 17.25 15.28 10.66
CA ILE A 309 16.49 15.82 9.52
C ILE A 309 15.21 15.02 9.30
N ALA A 310 15.25 13.69 9.41
CA ALA A 310 14.06 12.84 9.27
C ALA A 310 13.04 13.14 10.37
N ALA A 311 13.46 13.24 11.63
CA ALA A 311 12.59 13.63 12.74
C ALA A 311 11.96 15.02 12.52
N LEU A 312 12.73 15.99 12.00
CA LEU A 312 12.21 17.31 11.64
C LEU A 312 11.20 17.27 10.49
N ARG A 313 11.41 16.40 9.48
CA ARG A 313 10.46 16.19 8.38
C ARG A 313 9.14 15.61 8.89
N VAL A 314 9.18 14.64 9.80
CA VAL A 314 7.98 14.08 10.45
C VAL A 314 7.21 15.19 11.18
N LYS A 315 7.89 15.97 12.03
CA LYS A 315 7.26 17.11 12.75
C LYS A 315 6.64 18.13 11.80
N LYS A 316 7.35 18.49 10.72
CA LYS A 316 6.85 19.42 9.69
C LYS A 316 5.63 18.88 8.97
N ARG A 317 5.61 17.58 8.64
CA ARG A 317 4.46 16.92 7.99
C ARG A 317 3.23 16.90 8.87
N VAL A 318 3.38 16.56 10.16
CA VAL A 318 2.29 16.60 11.14
C VAL A 318 1.72 18.02 11.23
N LYS A 319 2.59 19.03 11.36
CA LYS A 319 2.18 20.45 11.38
C LYS A 319 1.44 20.85 10.10
N THR A 320 2.01 20.57 8.94
CA THR A 320 1.43 20.91 7.62
C THR A 320 0.07 20.22 7.42
N THR A 321 -0.06 18.97 7.85
CA THR A 321 -1.33 18.21 7.76
C THR A 321 -2.39 18.82 8.68
N LYS A 322 -2.01 19.22 9.89
CA LYS A 322 -2.91 19.92 10.83
C LYS A 322 -3.40 21.25 10.25
N GLU A 323 -2.47 22.10 9.78
CA GLU A 323 -2.79 23.39 9.15
C GLU A 323 -3.67 23.21 7.91
N TRP A 324 -3.39 22.20 7.07
CA TRP A 324 -4.23 21.89 5.92
C TRP A 324 -5.64 21.47 6.33
N ARG A 325 -5.79 20.58 7.34
CA ARG A 325 -7.11 20.15 7.85
C ARG A 325 -7.90 21.33 8.43
N GLU A 326 -7.23 22.21 9.18
CA GLU A 326 -7.82 23.42 9.75
C GLU A 326 -8.27 24.38 8.64
N ALA A 327 -7.43 24.62 7.63
CA ALA A 327 -7.78 25.43 6.48
C ALA A 327 -8.97 24.86 5.69
N GLN A 328 -9.07 23.53 5.53
CA GLN A 328 -10.23 22.89 4.89
C GLN A 328 -11.50 23.07 5.72
N ARG A 329 -11.39 22.90 7.05
CA ARG A 329 -12.52 23.11 7.97
C ARG A 329 -13.03 24.55 7.96
N ASN A 330 -12.12 25.53 7.90
CA ASN A 330 -12.46 26.95 7.89
C ASN A 330 -13.08 27.41 6.55
N LYS A 331 -12.85 26.69 5.45
CA LYS A 331 -13.46 26.97 4.14
C LYS A 331 -14.93 26.57 4.10
N ASP A 332 -15.24 25.36 4.58
CA ASP A 332 -16.60 24.81 4.60
C ASP A 332 -16.68 23.70 5.67
N ILE A 333 -17.24 24.05 6.83
CA ILE A 333 -17.31 23.14 7.98
C ILE A 333 -18.25 21.95 7.72
N ASP A 334 -19.32 22.15 6.93
CA ASP A 334 -20.32 21.12 6.69
C ASP A 334 -19.84 20.11 5.65
N ALA A 335 -19.22 20.59 4.56
CA ALA A 335 -18.56 19.71 3.60
C ALA A 335 -17.42 18.91 4.25
N PHE A 336 -16.64 19.54 5.13
CA PHE A 336 -15.59 18.85 5.88
C PHE A 336 -16.16 17.75 6.80
N ARG A 337 -17.22 18.05 7.57
CA ARG A 337 -17.91 17.08 8.44
C ARG A 337 -18.53 15.93 7.64
N LEU A 338 -19.12 16.22 6.48
CA LEU A 338 -19.68 15.21 5.59
C LEU A 338 -18.58 14.27 5.07
N GLN A 339 -17.46 14.81 4.59
CA GLN A 339 -16.32 14.01 4.14
C GLN A 339 -15.74 13.14 5.26
N ASP A 340 -15.62 13.69 6.48
CA ASP A 340 -15.15 12.94 7.65
C ASP A 340 -16.09 11.78 7.99
N ARG A 341 -17.42 12.02 7.94
CA ARG A 341 -18.44 10.97 8.14
C ARG A 341 -18.33 9.88 7.09
N ILE A 342 -18.19 10.23 5.81
CA ILE A 342 -18.03 9.27 4.71
C ILE A 342 -16.78 8.41 4.94
N LYS A 343 -15.64 9.03 5.28
CA LYS A 343 -14.38 8.31 5.57
C LYS A 343 -14.50 7.39 6.77
N LYS A 344 -15.08 7.86 7.88
CA LYS A 344 -15.33 7.06 9.09
C LYS A 344 -16.24 5.87 8.81
N ASN A 345 -17.33 6.07 8.08
CA ASN A 345 -18.26 5.00 7.70
C ASN A 345 -17.59 3.97 6.79
N ALA A 346 -16.82 4.41 5.79
CA ALA A 346 -16.07 3.51 4.91
C ALA A 346 -15.02 2.70 5.69
N TRP A 347 -14.31 3.34 6.64
CA TRP A 347 -13.36 2.65 7.51
C TRP A 347 -14.05 1.64 8.42
N ALA A 348 -15.17 2.02 9.05
CA ALA A 348 -15.93 1.15 9.94
C ALA A 348 -16.52 -0.05 9.20
N ALA A 349 -16.97 0.13 7.96
CA ALA A 349 -17.44 -0.95 7.10
C ALA A 349 -16.33 -1.97 6.79
N LYS A 350 -15.11 -1.49 6.48
CA LYS A 350 -13.94 -2.35 6.22
C LYS A 350 -13.37 -3.00 7.49
N ASN A 351 -13.54 -2.38 8.65
CA ASN A 351 -12.92 -2.79 9.92
C ASN A 351 -13.95 -3.17 10.98
N ARG A 352 -15.02 -3.86 10.58
CA ARG A 352 -16.18 -4.14 11.44
C ARG A 352 -15.81 -4.85 12.74
N ASP A 353 -14.88 -5.80 12.70
CA ASP A 353 -14.45 -6.55 13.88
C ASP A 353 -13.70 -5.67 14.88
N LYS A 354 -12.82 -4.78 14.38
CA LYS A 354 -12.12 -3.81 15.22
C LYS A 354 -13.09 -2.83 15.87
N VAL A 355 -14.08 -2.33 15.11
CA VAL A 355 -15.15 -1.47 15.65
C VAL A 355 -15.94 -2.20 16.73
N ASN A 356 -16.34 -3.46 16.50
CA ASN A 356 -17.06 -4.26 17.48
C ASN A 356 -16.24 -4.53 18.75
N LYS A 357 -14.93 -4.79 18.61
CA LYS A 357 -14.00 -4.99 19.73
C LYS A 357 -13.88 -3.73 20.58
N ILE A 358 -13.72 -2.57 19.95
CA ILE A 358 -13.68 -1.27 20.63
C ILE A 358 -15.01 -1.00 21.35
N ALA A 359 -16.14 -1.17 20.66
CA ALA A 359 -17.46 -1.00 21.24
C ALA A 359 -17.72 -1.99 22.40
N GLY A 360 -17.19 -3.20 22.33
CA GLY A 360 -17.18 -4.15 23.44
C GLY A 360 -16.44 -3.61 24.66
N LYS A 361 -15.19 -3.16 24.49
CA LYS A 361 -14.37 -2.58 25.56
C LYS A 361 -15.05 -1.38 26.23
N VAL A 362 -15.59 -0.45 25.43
CA VAL A 362 -16.30 0.73 25.95
C VAL A 362 -17.51 0.34 26.81
N ARG A 363 -18.29 -0.65 26.36
CA ARG A 363 -19.46 -1.15 27.10
C ARG A 363 -19.09 -1.86 28.40
N THR A 364 -18.01 -2.63 28.40
CA THR A 364 -17.48 -3.27 29.63
C THR A 364 -17.03 -2.22 30.63
N LYS A 365 -16.21 -1.25 30.20
CA LYS A 365 -15.73 -0.16 31.05
C LYS A 365 -16.89 0.66 31.64
N ALA A 366 -17.91 0.96 30.85
CA ALA A 366 -19.09 1.69 31.33
C ALA A 366 -19.84 0.95 32.45
N LYS A 367 -19.89 -0.39 32.41
CA LYS A 367 -20.48 -1.20 33.47
C LYS A 367 -19.61 -1.26 34.72
N GLU A 368 -18.30 -1.44 34.56
CA GLU A 368 -17.33 -1.48 35.68
C GLU A 368 -17.34 -0.16 36.45
N GLU A 369 -17.40 0.97 35.74
CA GLU A 369 -17.52 2.30 36.34
C GLU A 369 -18.95 2.63 36.82
N ARG A 370 -19.91 1.72 36.62
CA ARG A 370 -21.34 1.90 36.97
C ARG A 370 -21.92 3.20 36.42
N ARG A 371 -21.45 3.61 35.24
CA ARG A 371 -21.74 4.93 34.65
C ARG A 371 -23.23 5.12 34.33
N PHE A 372 -23.90 4.04 33.94
CA PHE A 372 -25.33 4.02 33.61
C PHE A 372 -26.07 3.05 34.53
N ARG A 373 -26.02 3.31 35.83
CA ARG A 373 -26.68 2.49 36.86
C ARG A 373 -28.12 2.92 37.08
N CYS A 374 -29.00 1.94 37.27
CA CYS A 374 -30.35 2.15 37.76
C CYS A 374 -30.40 1.86 39.27
N ASP A 375 -30.62 2.87 40.10
CA ASP A 375 -30.58 2.72 41.56
C ASP A 375 -31.71 1.85 42.13
N VAL A 376 -32.89 1.85 41.50
CA VAL A 376 -34.04 1.05 41.95
C VAL A 376 -33.84 -0.44 41.65
N CYS A 377 -33.21 -0.75 40.52
CA CYS A 377 -32.98 -2.12 40.08
C CYS A 377 -31.61 -2.68 40.49
N ASP A 378 -30.69 -1.80 40.92
CA ASP A 378 -29.26 -2.06 41.12
C ASP A 378 -28.61 -2.74 39.90
N GLU A 379 -28.96 -2.29 38.70
CA GLU A 379 -28.47 -2.85 37.44
C GLU A 379 -27.55 -1.85 36.72
N ASP A 380 -26.32 -2.29 36.42
CA ASP A 380 -25.32 -1.53 35.67
C ASP A 380 -25.47 -1.79 34.17
N LEU A 381 -25.88 -0.76 33.43
CA LEU A 381 -26.20 -0.86 32.01
C LEU A 381 -25.05 -0.38 31.12
N GLN A 382 -25.01 -0.90 29.90
CA GLN A 382 -23.87 -0.70 28.99
C GLN A 382 -23.83 0.66 28.28
N SER A 383 -24.89 1.45 28.37
CA SER A 383 -25.05 2.73 27.65
C SER A 383 -26.27 3.49 28.17
N GLN A 384 -26.30 4.82 27.99
CA GLN A 384 -27.46 5.66 28.33
C GLN A 384 -28.76 5.16 27.69
N HIS A 385 -28.76 4.89 26.38
CA HIS A 385 -29.95 4.36 25.69
C HIS A 385 -30.48 3.05 26.31
N ALA A 386 -29.59 2.20 26.83
CA ALA A 386 -30.00 0.97 27.50
C ALA A 386 -30.66 1.26 28.86
N LEU A 387 -30.18 2.30 29.57
CA LEU A 387 -30.81 2.83 30.77
C LEU A 387 -32.17 3.44 30.47
N ASP A 388 -32.27 4.33 29.49
CA ASP A 388 -33.55 4.95 29.12
C ASP A 388 -34.59 3.89 28.75
N LYS A 389 -34.17 2.89 27.95
CA LYS A 389 -35.02 1.75 27.61
C LYS A 389 -35.39 0.91 28.82
N HIS A 390 -34.47 0.68 29.76
CA HIS A 390 -34.72 -0.03 31.01
C HIS A 390 -35.77 0.70 31.85
N LEU A 391 -35.60 2.03 32.03
CA LEU A 391 -36.50 2.88 32.79
C LEU A 391 -37.92 2.91 32.18
N ALA A 392 -38.02 2.84 30.85
CA ALA A 392 -39.29 2.78 30.13
C ALA A 392 -40.00 1.41 30.22
N THR A 393 -39.37 0.36 30.81
CA THR A 393 -40.01 -0.95 30.90
C THR A 393 -41.02 -1.04 32.04
N GLN A 394 -42.12 -1.76 31.83
CA GLN A 394 -43.09 -2.07 32.88
C GLN A 394 -42.44 -2.75 34.08
N SER A 395 -41.43 -3.60 33.86
CA SER A 395 -40.70 -4.27 34.95
C SER A 395 -39.95 -3.30 35.86
N HIS A 396 -39.45 -2.18 35.31
CA HIS A 396 -38.85 -1.14 36.13
C HIS A 396 -39.95 -0.38 36.89
N ALA A 397 -41.04 0.00 36.22
CA ALA A 397 -42.18 0.69 36.84
C ALA A 397 -42.80 -0.13 37.99
N ASP A 398 -42.98 -1.45 37.81
CA ASP A 398 -43.49 -2.36 38.83
C ASP A 398 -42.57 -2.38 40.06
N ARG A 399 -41.25 -2.43 39.84
CA ARG A 399 -40.25 -2.41 40.90
C ARG A 399 -40.22 -1.08 41.66
N VAL A 400 -40.36 0.04 40.94
CA VAL A 400 -40.53 1.38 41.53
C VAL A 400 -41.78 1.43 42.41
N ASN A 401 -42.87 0.78 41.99
CA ASN A 401 -44.11 0.67 42.75
C ASN A 401 -44.07 -0.39 43.87
N GLY A 402 -42.92 -1.02 44.13
CA GLY A 402 -42.76 -2.05 45.15
C GLY A 402 -43.49 -3.36 44.84
N ILE A 403 -43.92 -3.57 43.59
CA ILE A 403 -44.54 -4.81 43.15
C ILE A 403 -43.45 -5.86 43.01
N GLU A 404 -43.50 -6.87 43.89
CA GLU A 404 -42.56 -7.97 43.85
C GLU A 404 -42.77 -8.81 42.59
N LYS A 405 -41.67 -9.09 41.88
CA LYS A 405 -41.71 -9.87 40.64
C LYS A 405 -42.18 -11.29 40.98
N GLN A 406 -43.36 -11.67 40.49
CA GLN A 406 -43.87 -13.03 40.66
C GLN A 406 -42.84 -14.05 40.15
N GLU A 407 -42.59 -15.09 40.95
CA GLU A 407 -41.71 -16.18 40.52
C GLU A 407 -42.20 -16.77 39.19
N MET A 408 -41.25 -17.08 38.30
CA MET A 408 -41.60 -17.77 37.06
C MET A 408 -42.33 -19.07 37.39
N THR A 409 -43.50 -19.23 36.80
CA THR A 409 -44.27 -20.48 36.92
C THR A 409 -43.45 -21.67 36.42
N GLN A 410 -43.70 -22.86 36.97
CA GLN A 410 -43.01 -24.08 36.55
C GLN A 410 -43.16 -24.33 35.04
N TYR A 411 -44.33 -23.98 34.48
CA TYR A 411 -44.56 -24.02 33.04
C TYR A 411 -43.58 -23.14 32.26
N SER A 412 -43.37 -21.89 32.69
CA SER A 412 -42.42 -20.96 32.07
C SER A 412 -40.97 -21.44 32.20
N LYS A 413 -40.59 -21.99 33.36
CA LYS A 413 -39.27 -22.62 33.58
C LYS A 413 -39.06 -23.79 32.61
N ASN A 414 -40.03 -24.69 32.49
CA ASN A 414 -39.99 -25.83 31.58
C ASN A 414 -39.90 -25.38 30.11
N ARG A 415 -40.69 -24.38 29.69
CA ARG A 415 -40.61 -23.81 28.34
C ARG A 415 -39.24 -23.21 28.04
N LYS A 416 -38.62 -22.53 29.01
CA LYS A 416 -37.25 -22.02 28.86
C LYS A 416 -36.26 -23.16 28.70
N ALA A 417 -36.32 -24.18 29.57
CA ALA A 417 -35.45 -25.35 29.50
C ALA A 417 -35.56 -26.08 28.14
N VAL A 418 -36.77 -26.25 27.60
CA VAL A 418 -36.99 -26.85 26.27
C VAL A 418 -36.34 -26.02 25.16
N ARG A 419 -36.47 -24.68 25.21
CA ARG A 419 -35.83 -23.78 24.22
C ARG A 419 -34.31 -23.81 24.32
N ASP A 420 -33.77 -23.84 25.53
CA ASP A 420 -32.33 -23.91 25.78
C ASP A 420 -31.78 -25.27 25.30
N ALA A 421 -32.51 -26.37 25.54
CA ALA A 421 -32.19 -27.69 25.02
C ALA A 421 -32.24 -27.76 23.48
N ALA A 422 -33.22 -27.09 22.85
CA ALA A 422 -33.31 -27.00 21.40
C ALA A 422 -32.16 -26.18 20.79
N LEU A 423 -31.70 -25.14 21.48
CA LEU A 423 -30.54 -24.36 21.07
C LEU A 423 -29.23 -25.18 21.20
N ALA A 424 -29.06 -25.88 22.32
CA ALA A 424 -27.88 -26.71 22.58
C ALA A 424 -27.78 -27.93 21.65
N SER A 425 -28.91 -28.58 21.36
CA SER A 425 -28.98 -29.69 20.40
C SER A 425 -28.93 -29.24 18.94
N GLY A 426 -29.09 -27.93 18.68
CA GLY A 426 -29.09 -27.38 17.34
C GLY A 426 -30.28 -27.81 16.48
N VAL A 427 -31.40 -28.20 17.09
CA VAL A 427 -32.62 -28.66 16.39
C VAL A 427 -33.11 -27.66 15.35
N HIS A 428 -33.05 -26.37 15.66
CA HIS A 428 -33.39 -25.30 14.71
C HIS A 428 -32.13 -24.62 14.17
N ARG A 429 -31.35 -25.32 13.35
CA ARG A 429 -30.13 -24.80 12.70
C ARG A 429 -30.40 -24.34 11.27
N CYS A 430 -29.84 -23.19 10.90
CA CYS A 430 -29.71 -22.79 9.51
C CYS A 430 -28.40 -23.34 8.94
N ASN A 431 -28.48 -24.14 7.87
CA ASN A 431 -27.31 -24.74 7.23
C ASN A 431 -26.49 -23.72 6.44
N THR A 432 -27.16 -22.79 5.73
CA THR A 432 -26.54 -21.71 4.95
C THR A 432 -25.67 -20.80 5.82
N CYS A 433 -26.14 -20.44 7.01
CA CYS A 433 -25.45 -19.52 7.92
C CYS A 433 -24.75 -20.23 9.09
N SER A 434 -24.91 -21.55 9.24
CA SER A 434 -24.43 -22.34 10.38
C SER A 434 -24.86 -21.83 11.77
N LYS A 435 -25.95 -21.05 11.84
CA LYS A 435 -26.48 -20.49 13.10
C LYS A 435 -27.58 -21.38 13.69
N THR A 436 -27.56 -21.56 15.00
CA THR A 436 -28.59 -22.27 15.77
C THR A 436 -29.56 -21.28 16.44
N PHE A 437 -30.83 -21.66 16.50
CA PHE A 437 -31.92 -20.88 17.08
C PHE A 437 -32.65 -21.70 18.15
N ASN A 438 -33.28 -21.00 19.10
CA ASN A 438 -33.97 -21.64 20.22
C ASN A 438 -35.45 -21.99 19.94
N THR A 439 -35.97 -21.58 18.78
CA THR A 439 -37.33 -21.85 18.31
C THR A 439 -37.39 -21.89 16.78
N ASP A 440 -38.33 -22.67 16.23
CA ASP A 440 -38.55 -22.75 14.79
C ASP A 440 -38.97 -21.41 14.17
N TRP A 441 -39.84 -20.66 14.87
CA TRP A 441 -40.26 -19.33 14.43
C TRP A 441 -39.08 -18.37 14.25
N ALA A 442 -38.09 -18.42 15.16
CA ALA A 442 -36.89 -17.58 15.05
C ALA A 442 -36.02 -17.97 13.85
N LEU A 443 -35.91 -19.26 13.54
CA LEU A 443 -35.24 -19.75 12.33
C LEU A 443 -35.97 -19.29 11.07
N ASN A 444 -37.29 -19.42 10.99
CA ASN A 444 -38.06 -19.00 9.82
C ASN A 444 -37.97 -17.49 9.59
N ARG A 445 -38.06 -16.70 10.66
CA ARG A 445 -37.84 -15.25 10.58
C ARG A 445 -36.41 -14.91 10.11
N HIS A 446 -35.40 -15.66 10.56
CA HIS A 446 -34.03 -15.48 10.09
C HIS A 446 -33.90 -15.75 8.59
N LYS A 447 -34.50 -16.83 8.08
CA LYS A 447 -34.51 -17.18 6.66
C LYS A 447 -35.17 -16.10 5.79
N ALA A 448 -36.21 -15.44 6.32
CA ALA A 448 -36.89 -14.34 5.64
C ALA A 448 -36.10 -13.00 5.62
N THR A 449 -34.93 -12.92 6.26
CA THR A 449 -34.17 -11.65 6.29
C THR A 449 -33.43 -11.39 4.96
N PRO A 450 -33.37 -10.14 4.48
CA PRO A 450 -32.61 -9.78 3.27
C PRO A 450 -31.12 -10.15 3.32
N SER A 451 -30.54 -10.29 4.52
CA SER A 451 -29.15 -10.73 4.67
C SER A 451 -28.99 -12.24 4.46
N HIS A 452 -30.01 -13.05 4.75
CA HIS A 452 -29.98 -14.49 4.54
C HIS A 452 -30.17 -14.82 3.07
N LEU A 453 -31.19 -14.20 2.45
CA LEU A 453 -31.50 -14.39 1.03
C LEU A 453 -30.29 -14.07 0.13
N ARG A 454 -29.60 -12.95 0.38
CA ARG A 454 -28.34 -12.62 -0.33
C ARG A 454 -27.23 -13.67 -0.19
N LYS A 455 -27.15 -14.37 0.95
CA LYS A 455 -26.17 -15.44 1.15
C LYS A 455 -26.59 -16.73 0.43
N GLU A 456 -27.88 -17.03 0.39
CA GLU A 456 -28.40 -18.16 -0.39
C GLU A 456 -28.18 -17.93 -1.89
N GLU A 457 -28.45 -16.73 -2.40
CA GLU A 457 -28.20 -16.36 -3.80
C GLU A 457 -26.72 -16.44 -4.17
N ALA A 458 -25.82 -16.00 -3.27
CA ALA A 458 -24.38 -16.12 -3.47
C ALA A 458 -23.90 -17.58 -3.48
N GLN A 459 -24.49 -18.47 -2.68
CA GLN A 459 -24.18 -19.91 -2.69
C GLN A 459 -24.75 -20.62 -3.92
N ALA A 460 -25.88 -20.17 -4.47
CA ALA A 460 -26.48 -20.72 -5.68
C ALA A 460 -25.75 -20.31 -6.97
N SER A 461 -24.90 -19.27 -6.90
CA SER A 461 -24.13 -18.74 -8.04
C SER A 461 -22.69 -19.28 -8.11
N GLN A 462 -22.31 -20.14 -7.16
CA GLN A 462 -21.06 -20.91 -7.13
C GLN A 462 -21.36 -22.34 -7.57
#